data_AF-A0A7V5TMS6-F1
#
_entry.id   AF-A0A7V5TMS6-F1
#
_cell.length_a   1.000
_cell.length_b   1.000
_cell.length_c   1.000
_cell.angle_alpha   90.00
_cell.angle_beta   90.00
_cell.angle_gamma   90.00
#
_symmetry.space_group_name_H-M   'P 1'
#
loop_
_entity.id
_entity.type
_entity.pdbx_description
1 polymer ?
#
loop_
_entity_poly.entity_id
_entity_poly.type
_entity_poly.pdbx_seq_one_letter_code
_entity_poly.pdbx_strand_id
1 'polypeptide(L)'
;MTKQNNISRMAAVIVVGLAAIVGLGLLLTFLGRGPGAPSLAVEPTAPHPDDQPVATVNKHDIYYSEWVEASLLDQVMSRLSGQTPPTPDETLQRLINESLVLAAFPPSAHPDDEAIAARIAALEQSWGADDATVQAALEQVGLTYGSLEQAVGRLLEVQAALEEMESQGYDSTAWLEEQRSTARVEIEDDLVNATVPRIIAQAQQAAAGTAPAPEPRPDCSSVRWSPTWAAPQKAPARPSSRWQTPPASPACP
;
A
#
# COMPACT_ATOMS: atom_id res chain seq x y z
N MET A 1 23.93 -30.94 -33.85
CA MET A 1 23.30 -29.70 -34.36
C MET A 1 22.12 -29.35 -33.47
N THR A 2 22.32 -28.49 -32.47
CA THR A 2 21.29 -27.82 -31.65
C THR A 2 22.00 -26.85 -30.69
N LYS A 3 22.50 -25.72 -31.21
CA LYS A 3 23.19 -24.70 -30.38
C LYS A 3 22.81 -23.26 -30.74
N GLN A 4 21.59 -23.04 -31.22
CA GLN A 4 21.19 -21.75 -31.81
C GLN A 4 19.98 -21.06 -31.15
N ASN A 5 19.33 -21.65 -30.15
CA ASN A 5 18.11 -21.07 -29.55
C ASN A 5 18.33 -20.28 -28.25
N ASN A 6 19.52 -20.33 -27.64
CA ASN A 6 19.77 -19.67 -26.35
C ASN A 6 20.30 -18.23 -26.47
N ILE A 7 20.80 -17.83 -27.64
CA ILE A 7 21.42 -16.51 -27.85
C ILE A 7 20.34 -15.41 -27.98
N SER A 8 19.18 -15.73 -28.56
CA SER A 8 18.09 -14.75 -28.75
C SER A 8 17.41 -14.32 -27.45
N ARG A 9 17.37 -15.19 -26.42
CA ARG A 9 16.77 -14.86 -25.12
C ARG A 9 17.66 -13.97 -24.26
N MET A 10 18.99 -14.10 -24.36
CA MET A 10 19.93 -13.23 -23.65
C MET A 10 19.94 -11.80 -24.22
N ALA A 11 19.78 -11.64 -25.53
CA ALA A 11 19.73 -10.32 -26.16
C ALA A 11 18.50 -9.48 -25.73
N ALA A 12 17.36 -10.12 -25.47
CA ALA A 12 16.13 -9.43 -25.05
C ALA A 12 16.22 -8.87 -23.62
N VAL A 13 16.89 -9.56 -22.69
CA VAL A 13 17.03 -9.09 -21.29
C VAL A 13 17.92 -7.85 -21.20
N ILE A 14 18.94 -7.75 -22.06
CA ILE A 14 19.86 -6.60 -22.07
C ILE A 14 19.15 -5.32 -22.57
N VAL A 15 18.24 -5.44 -23.55
CA VAL A 15 17.53 -4.27 -24.09
C VAL A 15 16.49 -3.71 -23.10
N VAL A 16 15.80 -4.57 -22.33
CA VAL A 16 14.86 -4.11 -21.29
C VAL A 16 15.59 -3.49 -20.10
N GLY A 17 16.74 -4.05 -19.70
CA GLY A 17 17.56 -3.47 -18.63
C GLY A 17 18.10 -2.09 -18.96
N LEU A 18 18.51 -1.86 -20.22
CA LEU A 18 19.00 -0.54 -20.67
C LEU A 18 17.89 0.52 -20.72
N ALA A 19 16.65 0.15 -21.06
CA ALA A 19 15.51 1.07 -21.05
C ALA A 19 15.15 1.54 -19.63
N ALA A 20 15.26 0.68 -18.62
CA ALA A 20 15.01 1.04 -17.23
C ALA A 20 16.06 2.03 -16.67
N ILE A 21 17.34 1.84 -17.04
CA ILE A 21 18.44 2.74 -16.59
C ILE A 21 18.32 4.13 -17.23
N VAL A 22 17.94 4.21 -18.50
CA VAL A 22 17.72 5.51 -19.18
C VAL A 22 16.50 6.24 -18.59
N GLY A 23 15.44 5.52 -18.22
CA GLY A 23 14.28 6.09 -17.52
C GLY A 23 14.63 6.65 -16.14
N LEU A 24 15.44 5.93 -15.36
CA LEU A 24 15.87 6.36 -14.03
C LEU A 24 16.81 7.58 -14.11
N GLY A 25 17.72 7.63 -15.09
CA GLY A 25 18.61 8.77 -15.30
C GLY A 25 17.86 10.05 -15.68
N LEU A 26 16.81 9.95 -16.49
CA LEU A 26 15.96 11.09 -16.87
C LEU A 26 15.12 11.60 -15.69
N LEU A 27 14.66 10.71 -14.82
CA LEU A 27 13.91 11.06 -13.61
C LEU A 27 14.79 11.83 -12.61
N LEU A 28 16.06 11.42 -12.44
CA LEU A 28 17.02 12.13 -11.60
C LEU A 28 17.38 13.53 -12.14
N THR A 29 17.36 13.75 -13.46
CA THR A 29 17.58 15.10 -14.02
C THR A 29 16.43 16.09 -13.79
N PHE A 30 15.22 15.61 -13.49
CA PHE A 30 14.08 16.46 -13.13
C PHE A 30 14.01 16.80 -11.63
N LEU A 31 14.66 16.00 -10.77
CA LEU A 31 14.75 16.24 -9.32
C LEU A 31 15.71 17.38 -8.95
N GLY A 32 16.55 17.86 -9.88
CA GLY A 32 17.59 18.87 -9.62
C GLY A 32 17.17 20.35 -9.66
N ARG A 33 15.88 20.72 -9.67
CA ARG A 33 15.50 22.15 -9.78
C ARG A 33 14.19 22.54 -9.08
N GLY A 34 14.28 23.01 -7.83
CA GLY A 34 13.20 23.76 -7.16
C GLY A 34 13.61 24.29 -5.77
N PRO A 35 13.27 25.53 -5.38
CA PRO A 35 13.91 26.25 -4.29
C PRO A 35 13.39 25.79 -2.91
N GLY A 36 14.33 25.48 -2.02
CA GLY A 36 14.07 25.07 -0.65
C GLY A 36 13.21 26.08 0.12
N ALA A 37 12.03 25.62 0.51
CA ALA A 37 11.34 26.16 1.65
C ALA A 37 12.00 25.63 2.93
N PRO A 38 12.08 26.42 4.02
CA PRO A 38 12.57 25.92 5.29
C PRO A 38 11.61 24.84 5.81
N SER A 39 12.12 23.60 5.90
CA SER A 39 11.48 22.50 6.62
C SER A 39 11.32 22.92 8.08
N LEU A 40 10.08 23.12 8.51
CA LEU A 40 9.75 23.20 9.92
C LEU A 40 9.72 21.77 10.42
N ALA A 41 10.76 21.36 11.14
CA ALA A 41 10.79 20.06 11.81
C ALA A 41 9.57 19.96 12.72
N VAL A 42 8.57 19.19 12.31
CA VAL A 42 7.41 18.85 13.13
C VAL A 42 7.91 17.82 14.13
N GLU A 43 7.99 18.22 15.39
CA GLU A 43 8.32 17.32 16.49
C GLU A 43 7.19 16.28 16.60
N PRO A 44 7.48 14.97 16.70
CA PRO A 44 6.46 13.94 16.81
C PRO A 44 5.49 14.29 17.94
N THR A 45 4.19 14.23 17.68
CA THR A 45 3.19 14.46 18.72
C THR A 45 3.34 13.37 19.76
N ALA A 46 3.93 13.71 20.91
CA ALA A 46 4.03 12.78 22.03
C ALA A 46 2.61 12.34 22.44
N PRO A 47 2.42 11.06 22.81
CA PRO A 47 1.12 10.58 23.24
C PRO A 47 0.60 11.45 24.38
N HIS A 48 -0.67 11.86 24.28
CA HIS A 48 -1.30 12.61 25.36
C HIS A 48 -1.27 11.74 26.62
N PRO A 49 -0.98 12.28 27.82
CA PRO A 49 -0.93 11.48 29.06
C PRO A 49 -2.22 10.73 29.42
N ASP A 50 -3.32 11.02 28.72
CA ASP A 50 -4.63 10.38 28.87
C ASP A 50 -4.95 9.41 27.73
N ASP A 51 -4.02 9.21 26.80
CA ASP A 51 -4.19 8.35 25.65
C ASP A 51 -4.00 6.88 26.04
N GLN A 52 -5.03 6.08 25.84
CA GLN A 52 -5.08 4.69 26.27
C GLN A 52 -4.64 3.77 25.12
N PRO A 53 -3.91 2.67 25.40
CA PRO A 53 -3.57 1.69 24.38
C PRO A 53 -4.84 0.97 23.90
N VAL A 54 -5.06 0.93 22.59
CA VAL A 54 -6.11 0.10 21.97
C VAL A 54 -5.63 -1.33 21.74
N ALA A 55 -4.32 -1.49 21.59
CA ALA A 55 -3.68 -2.79 21.53
C ALA A 55 -2.26 -2.73 22.10
N THR A 56 -1.81 -3.82 22.70
CA THR A 56 -0.42 -4.02 23.12
C THR A 56 0.15 -5.25 22.43
N VAL A 57 1.23 -5.06 21.65
CA VAL A 57 1.90 -6.08 20.84
C VAL A 57 3.30 -6.32 21.41
N ASN A 58 3.52 -7.46 22.08
CA ASN A 58 4.82 -7.77 22.70
C ASN A 58 5.39 -6.63 23.58
N LYS A 59 4.51 -5.92 24.30
CA LYS A 59 4.79 -4.72 25.14
C LYS A 59 4.99 -3.39 24.39
N HIS A 60 4.70 -3.35 23.10
CA HIS A 60 4.58 -2.10 22.35
C HIS A 60 3.11 -1.71 22.29
N ASP A 61 2.80 -0.54 22.83
CA ASP A 61 1.44 -0.02 22.86
C ASP A 61 1.12 0.70 21.55
N ILE A 62 -0.04 0.37 20.98
CA ILE A 62 -0.68 1.11 19.90
C ILE A 62 -1.75 1.95 20.56
N TYR A 63 -1.58 3.27 20.53
CA TYR A 63 -2.48 4.20 21.23
C TYR A 63 -3.75 4.48 20.42
N TYR A 64 -4.83 4.85 21.13
CA TYR A 64 -6.11 5.19 20.50
C TYR A 64 -5.96 6.34 19.50
N SER A 65 -5.18 7.38 19.81
CA SER A 65 -4.95 8.49 18.88
C SER A 65 -4.30 8.03 17.57
N GLU A 66 -3.26 7.19 17.65
CA GLU A 66 -2.54 6.63 16.49
C GLU A 66 -3.48 5.80 15.61
N TRP A 67 -4.30 4.95 16.22
CA TRP A 67 -5.27 4.15 15.48
C TRP A 67 -6.34 4.99 14.79
N VAL A 68 -6.88 6.01 15.47
CA VAL A 68 -7.86 6.93 14.89
C VAL A 68 -7.24 7.75 13.76
N GLU A 69 -6.05 8.30 13.95
CA GLU A 69 -5.32 9.06 12.93
C GLU A 69 -5.08 8.21 11.67
N ALA A 70 -4.57 6.98 11.84
CA ALA A 70 -4.37 6.05 10.73
C ALA A 70 -5.70 5.72 10.01
N SER A 71 -6.79 5.53 10.76
CA SER A 71 -8.11 5.24 10.21
C SER A 71 -8.70 6.43 9.43
N LEU A 72 -8.44 7.66 9.86
CA LEU A 72 -8.85 8.88 9.15
C LEU A 72 -8.00 9.08 7.89
N LEU A 73 -6.70 8.85 7.98
CA LEU A 73 -5.79 8.95 6.84
C LEU A 73 -6.15 7.93 5.75
N ASP A 74 -6.45 6.69 6.14
CA ASP A 74 -6.92 5.64 5.22
C ASP A 74 -8.21 6.05 4.49
N GLN A 75 -9.13 6.72 5.19
CA GLN A 75 -10.35 7.28 4.59
C GLN A 75 -10.04 8.38 3.56
N VAL A 76 -9.10 9.28 3.87
CA VAL A 76 -8.66 10.34 2.95
C VAL A 76 -8.03 9.73 1.70
N MET A 77 -7.06 8.84 1.86
CA MET A 77 -6.36 8.19 0.75
C MET A 77 -7.30 7.36 -0.13
N SER A 78 -8.26 6.66 0.48
CA SER A 78 -9.23 5.86 -0.27
C SER A 78 -10.18 6.75 -1.07
N ARG A 79 -10.58 7.90 -0.52
CA ARG A 79 -11.37 8.90 -1.25
C ARG A 79 -10.60 9.47 -2.45
N LEU A 80 -9.33 9.85 -2.25
CA LEU A 80 -8.49 10.39 -3.31
C LEU A 80 -8.23 9.36 -4.43
N SER A 81 -8.06 8.09 -4.07
CA SER A 81 -7.84 7.00 -5.02
C SER A 81 -9.13 6.40 -5.61
N GLY A 82 -10.32 6.80 -5.13
CA GLY A 82 -11.60 6.20 -5.51
C GLY A 82 -11.79 4.75 -5.04
N GLN A 83 -11.00 4.30 -4.05
CA GLN A 83 -11.08 2.96 -3.47
C GLN A 83 -12.02 2.93 -2.26
N THR A 84 -12.43 1.72 -1.87
CA THR A 84 -13.18 1.54 -0.62
C THR A 84 -12.19 1.63 0.55
N PRO A 85 -12.44 2.48 1.56
CA PRO A 85 -11.55 2.57 2.70
C PRO A 85 -11.54 1.27 3.51
N PRO A 86 -10.37 0.90 4.08
CA PRO A 86 -10.32 -0.18 5.05
C PRO A 86 -11.21 0.17 6.25
N THR A 87 -11.78 -0.87 6.85
CA THR A 87 -12.49 -0.74 8.12
C THR A 87 -11.52 -0.41 9.25
N PRO A 88 -11.98 0.22 10.35
CA PRO A 88 -11.11 0.50 11.49
C PRO A 88 -10.42 -0.74 12.06
N ASP A 89 -11.10 -1.89 12.06
CA ASP A 89 -10.49 -3.17 12.48
C ASP A 89 -9.35 -3.59 11.54
N GLU A 90 -9.55 -3.52 10.21
CA GLU A 90 -8.48 -3.79 9.24
C GLU A 90 -7.29 -2.84 9.41
N THR A 91 -7.54 -1.56 9.69
CA THR A 91 -6.49 -0.58 10.02
C THR A 91 -5.74 -0.98 11.30
N LEU A 92 -6.44 -1.41 12.36
CA LEU A 92 -5.79 -1.88 13.60
C LEU A 92 -4.93 -3.12 13.32
N GLN A 93 -5.45 -4.09 12.56
CA GLN A 93 -4.71 -5.29 12.17
C GLN A 93 -3.46 -4.96 11.34
N ARG A 94 -3.53 -3.92 10.49
CA ARG A 94 -2.36 -3.40 9.77
C ARG A 94 -1.33 -2.84 10.76
N LEU A 95 -1.73 -1.98 11.70
CA LEU A 95 -0.82 -1.39 12.69
C LEU A 95 -0.13 -2.46 13.57
N ILE A 96 -0.87 -3.50 13.97
CA ILE A 96 -0.30 -4.65 14.69
C ILE A 96 0.78 -5.34 13.87
N ASN A 97 0.55 -5.56 12.57
CA ASN A 97 1.56 -6.16 11.69
C ASN A 97 2.79 -5.28 11.53
N GLU A 98 2.60 -3.98 11.33
CA GLU A 98 3.70 -3.02 11.24
C GLU A 98 4.54 -3.05 12.52
N SER A 99 3.90 -3.09 13.69
CA SER A 99 4.58 -3.21 14.98
C SER A 99 5.39 -4.52 15.08
N LEU A 100 4.82 -5.65 14.67
CA LEU A 100 5.53 -6.94 14.66
C LEU A 100 6.76 -6.91 13.73
N VAL A 101 6.62 -6.36 12.53
CA VAL A 101 7.70 -6.25 11.54
C VAL A 101 8.81 -5.36 12.08
N LEU A 102 8.48 -4.14 12.51
CA LEU A 102 9.48 -3.17 12.98
C LEU A 102 10.18 -3.61 14.27
N ALA A 103 9.50 -4.37 15.14
CA ALA A 103 10.12 -4.93 16.34
C ALA A 103 11.14 -6.03 16.01
N ALA A 104 10.89 -6.84 14.98
CA ALA A 104 11.78 -7.94 14.58
C ALA A 104 12.91 -7.48 13.65
N PHE A 105 12.62 -6.53 12.77
CA PHE A 105 13.54 -6.00 11.76
C PHE A 105 13.60 -4.47 11.88
N PRO A 106 14.24 -3.94 12.94
CA PRO A 106 14.34 -2.50 13.13
C PRO A 106 15.12 -1.88 11.96
N PRO A 107 14.63 -0.78 11.37
CA PRO A 107 15.29 -0.14 10.24
C PRO A 107 16.69 0.36 10.67
N SER A 108 17.66 0.21 9.77
CA SER A 108 19.05 0.67 10.04
C SER A 108 19.17 2.20 10.03
N ALA A 109 18.23 2.89 9.38
CA ALA A 109 18.14 4.34 9.29
C ALA A 109 16.68 4.76 9.12
N HIS A 110 16.33 5.93 9.66
CA HIS A 110 15.06 6.57 9.37
C HIS A 110 15.07 7.15 7.94
N PRO A 111 13.92 7.14 7.23
CA PRO A 111 13.78 7.83 5.96
C PRO A 111 14.08 9.32 6.13
N ASP A 112 14.79 9.89 5.16
CA ASP A 112 15.01 11.34 5.13
C ASP A 112 13.82 12.09 4.52
N ASP A 113 13.77 13.41 4.75
CA ASP A 113 12.71 14.29 4.26
C ASP A 113 12.57 14.22 2.71
N GLU A 114 13.68 14.00 1.98
CA GLU A 114 13.66 13.90 0.52
C GLU A 114 12.94 12.62 0.06
N ALA A 115 13.21 11.49 0.69
CA ALA A 115 12.54 10.22 0.41
C ALA A 115 11.04 10.29 0.73
N ILE A 116 10.68 10.93 1.85
CA ILE A 116 9.28 11.14 2.25
C ILE A 116 8.55 12.01 1.21
N ALA A 117 9.11 13.17 0.87
CA ALA A 117 8.54 14.08 -0.11
C ALA A 117 8.40 13.43 -1.50
N ALA A 118 9.41 12.68 -1.95
CA ALA A 118 9.36 11.95 -3.22
C ALA A 118 8.26 10.88 -3.22
N ARG A 119 8.07 10.19 -2.09
CA ARG A 119 7.00 9.20 -1.94
C ARG A 119 5.63 9.85 -1.95
N ILE A 120 5.44 10.99 -1.28
CA ILE A 120 4.18 11.74 -1.32
C ILE A 120 3.88 12.19 -2.75
N ALA A 121 4.83 12.83 -3.44
CA ALA A 121 4.63 13.27 -4.82
C ALA A 121 4.23 12.11 -5.77
N ALA A 122 4.78 10.91 -5.58
CA ALA A 122 4.38 9.72 -6.33
C ALA A 122 2.94 9.28 -6.03
N LEU A 123 2.50 9.37 -4.77
CA LEU A 123 1.12 9.09 -4.36
C LEU A 123 0.16 10.10 -4.99
N GLU A 124 0.45 11.39 -4.90
CA GLU A 124 -0.32 12.48 -5.50
C GLU A 124 -0.52 12.27 -7.00
N GLN A 125 0.57 11.96 -7.71
CA GLN A 125 0.53 11.65 -9.13
C GLN A 125 -0.36 10.43 -9.42
N SER A 126 -0.31 9.38 -8.59
CA SER A 126 -1.13 8.18 -8.77
C SER A 126 -2.63 8.44 -8.55
N TRP A 127 -2.98 9.40 -7.70
CA TRP A 127 -4.34 9.84 -7.45
C TRP A 127 -4.83 10.89 -8.46
N GLY A 128 -3.91 11.50 -9.22
CA GLY A 128 -4.21 12.66 -10.06
C GLY A 128 -4.63 13.88 -9.24
N ALA A 129 -4.12 13.98 -8.00
CA ALA A 129 -4.34 15.09 -7.09
C ALA A 129 -3.07 15.96 -7.02
N ASP A 130 -3.25 17.26 -6.79
CA ASP A 130 -2.15 18.14 -6.40
C ASP A 130 -2.08 18.30 -4.87
N ASP A 131 -0.96 18.85 -4.41
CA ASP A 131 -0.69 19.12 -2.99
C ASP A 131 -1.85 19.89 -2.30
N ALA A 132 -2.39 20.91 -2.97
CA ALA A 132 -3.51 21.69 -2.46
C ALA A 132 -4.79 20.83 -2.26
N THR A 133 -5.07 19.91 -3.17
CA THR A 133 -6.19 18.97 -3.07
C THR A 133 -5.98 18.00 -1.91
N VAL A 134 -4.77 17.50 -1.72
CA VAL A 134 -4.41 16.58 -0.63
C VAL A 134 -4.51 17.29 0.71
N GLN A 135 -3.93 18.47 0.84
CA GLN A 135 -4.02 19.30 2.05
C GLN A 135 -5.48 19.58 2.40
N ALA A 136 -6.30 20.01 1.43
CA ALA A 136 -7.72 20.26 1.68
C ALA A 136 -8.48 18.99 2.13
N ALA A 137 -8.10 17.82 1.63
CA ALA A 137 -8.72 16.55 2.02
C ALA A 137 -8.32 16.13 3.45
N LEU A 138 -7.08 16.38 3.86
CA LEU A 138 -6.59 16.16 5.24
C LEU A 138 -7.28 17.12 6.22
N GLU A 139 -7.36 18.40 5.89
CA GLU A 139 -7.99 19.42 6.74
C GLU A 139 -9.49 19.15 6.98
N GLN A 140 -10.20 18.60 5.99
CA GLN A 140 -11.60 18.18 6.14
C GLN A 140 -11.83 17.16 7.25
N VAL A 141 -10.78 16.44 7.65
CA VAL A 141 -10.84 15.37 8.64
C VAL A 141 -10.07 15.72 9.90
N GLY A 142 -9.60 16.98 10.01
CA GLY A 142 -8.82 17.47 11.14
C GLY A 142 -7.37 17.01 11.16
N LEU A 143 -6.86 16.45 10.06
CA LEU A 143 -5.46 16.06 9.92
C LEU A 143 -4.63 17.17 9.30
N THR A 144 -3.32 17.09 9.50
CA THR A 144 -2.34 18.02 8.92
C THR A 144 -1.51 17.33 7.85
N TYR A 145 -0.76 18.11 7.07
CA TYR A 145 0.22 17.53 6.15
C TYR A 145 1.31 16.73 6.87
N GLY A 146 1.71 17.15 8.08
CA GLY A 146 2.67 16.41 8.91
C GLY A 146 2.18 15.01 9.30
N SER A 147 0.87 14.82 9.48
CA SER A 147 0.27 13.49 9.69
C SER A 147 0.51 12.55 8.51
N LEU A 148 0.40 13.08 7.29
CA LEU A 148 0.70 12.33 6.06
C LEU A 148 2.20 12.01 5.97
N GLU A 149 3.07 12.98 6.23
CA GLU A 149 4.53 12.78 6.23
C GLU A 149 4.96 11.70 7.21
N GLN A 150 4.45 11.73 8.45
CA GLN A 150 4.75 10.73 9.47
C GLN A 150 4.27 9.33 9.04
N ALA A 151 3.07 9.21 8.50
CA ALA A 151 2.54 7.94 8.01
C ALA A 151 3.34 7.40 6.82
N VAL A 152 3.76 8.26 5.90
CA VAL A 152 4.62 7.88 4.78
C VAL A 152 6.02 7.47 5.25
N GLY A 153 6.60 8.19 6.22
CA GLY A 153 7.87 7.82 6.84
C GLY A 153 7.81 6.41 7.46
N ARG A 154 6.79 6.14 8.28
CA ARG A 154 6.58 4.81 8.85
C ARG A 154 6.38 3.73 7.77
N LEU A 155 5.63 4.02 6.71
CA LEU A 155 5.45 3.09 5.60
C LEU A 155 6.80 2.72 4.95
N LEU A 156 7.69 3.69 4.76
CA LEU A 156 9.02 3.46 4.19
C LEU A 156 9.89 2.61 5.13
N GLU A 157 9.80 2.80 6.45
CA GLU A 157 10.47 1.95 7.43
C GLU A 157 9.99 0.50 7.38
N VAL A 158 8.67 0.30 7.31
CA VAL A 158 8.07 -1.03 7.18
C VAL A 158 8.51 -1.70 5.88
N GLN A 159 8.56 -0.96 4.77
CA GLN A 159 9.07 -1.48 3.49
C GLN A 159 10.53 -1.92 3.61
N ALA A 160 11.40 -1.09 4.19
CA ALA A 160 12.80 -1.45 4.40
C ALA A 160 12.97 -2.68 5.31
N ALA A 161 12.15 -2.79 6.36
CA ALA A 161 12.14 -3.94 7.25
C ALA A 161 11.69 -5.23 6.54
N LEU A 162 10.68 -5.15 5.68
CA LEU A 162 10.22 -6.28 4.86
C LEU A 162 11.29 -6.70 3.83
N GLU A 163 11.94 -5.75 3.18
CA GLU A 163 13.05 -6.03 2.24
C GLU A 163 14.23 -6.70 2.93
N GLU A 164 14.59 -6.24 4.13
CA GLU A 164 15.64 -6.87 4.94
C GLU A 164 15.26 -8.31 5.31
N MET A 165 14.03 -8.53 5.78
CA MET A 165 13.50 -9.86 6.10
C MET A 165 13.56 -10.80 4.88
N GLU A 166 13.13 -10.35 3.70
CA GLU A 166 13.20 -11.12 2.47
C GLU A 166 14.66 -11.42 2.05
N SER A 167 15.58 -10.48 2.26
CA SER A 167 17.01 -10.68 1.98
C SER A 167 17.63 -11.77 2.86
N GLN A 168 17.09 -11.98 4.07
CA GLN A 168 17.46 -13.06 4.98
C GLN A 168 16.78 -14.40 4.62
N GLY A 169 15.93 -14.42 3.59
CA GLY A 169 15.28 -15.63 3.06
C GLY A 169 13.98 -16.02 3.76
N TYR A 170 13.40 -15.13 4.55
CA TYR A 170 12.07 -15.35 5.14
C TYR A 170 10.97 -15.04 4.11
N ASP A 171 9.90 -15.84 4.11
CA ASP A 171 8.66 -15.52 3.41
C ASP A 171 7.80 -14.60 4.30
N SER A 172 7.52 -13.38 3.85
CA SER A 172 6.88 -12.35 4.67
C SER A 172 5.49 -12.76 5.18
N THR A 173 4.73 -13.49 4.37
CA THR A 173 3.37 -13.92 4.72
C THR A 173 3.41 -15.03 5.76
N ALA A 174 4.19 -16.08 5.52
CA ALA A 174 4.35 -17.20 6.46
C ALA A 174 4.96 -16.72 7.79
N TRP A 175 5.94 -15.82 7.73
CA TRP A 175 6.56 -15.25 8.91
C TRP A 175 5.56 -14.43 9.73
N LEU A 176 4.77 -13.55 9.10
CA LEU A 176 3.73 -12.77 9.81
C LEU A 176 2.65 -13.65 10.44
N GLU A 177 2.24 -14.74 9.77
CA GLU A 177 1.30 -15.70 10.33
C GLU A 177 1.87 -16.39 11.58
N GLU A 178 3.13 -16.84 11.51
CA GLU A 178 3.84 -17.42 12.66
C GLU A 178 3.99 -16.42 13.81
N GLN A 179 4.41 -15.18 13.51
CA GLN A 179 4.52 -14.13 14.52
C GLN A 179 3.18 -13.81 15.16
N ARG A 180 2.09 -13.70 14.40
CA ARG A 180 0.74 -13.48 14.97
C ARG A 180 0.31 -14.61 15.89
N SER A 181 0.69 -15.85 15.60
CA SER A 181 0.35 -17.00 16.44
C SER A 181 1.14 -17.08 17.75
N THR A 182 2.30 -16.43 17.80
CA THR A 182 3.25 -16.49 18.94
C THR A 182 3.31 -15.20 19.73
N ALA A 183 2.98 -14.06 19.11
CA ALA A 183 2.97 -12.76 19.74
C ALA A 183 1.86 -12.67 20.78
N ARG A 184 2.14 -11.94 21.85
CA ARG A 184 1.12 -11.53 22.81
C ARG A 184 0.48 -10.25 22.28
N VAL A 185 -0.77 -10.37 21.84
CA VAL A 185 -1.60 -9.26 21.40
C VAL A 185 -2.77 -9.13 22.38
N GLU A 186 -2.81 -8.04 23.11
CA GLU A 186 -3.91 -7.69 24.02
C GLU A 186 -4.65 -6.53 23.36
N ILE A 187 -5.96 -6.69 23.06
CA ILE A 187 -6.80 -5.67 22.42
C ILE A 187 -7.80 -5.18 23.46
N GLU A 188 -7.95 -3.86 23.61
CA GLU A 188 -8.94 -3.25 24.48
C GLU A 188 -10.26 -3.09 23.72
N ASP A 189 -11.13 -4.11 23.82
CA ASP A 189 -12.39 -4.20 23.08
C ASP A 189 -13.29 -2.98 23.29
N ASP A 190 -13.32 -2.39 24.49
CA ASP A 190 -14.16 -1.23 24.79
C ASP A 190 -13.76 0.00 23.96
N LEU A 191 -12.45 0.18 23.73
CA LEU A 191 -11.92 1.26 22.91
C LEU A 191 -12.07 0.98 21.41
N VAL A 192 -11.91 -0.27 20.98
CA VAL A 192 -12.11 -0.65 19.57
C VAL A 192 -13.58 -0.51 19.15
N ASN A 193 -14.51 -0.78 20.07
CA ASN A 193 -15.94 -0.58 19.85
C ASN A 193 -16.38 0.88 20.05
N ALA A 194 -15.52 1.74 20.60
CA ALA A 194 -15.78 3.17 20.59
C ALA A 194 -15.89 3.64 19.14
N THR A 195 -16.87 4.50 18.86
CA THR A 195 -17.15 4.92 17.49
C THR A 195 -16.00 5.78 16.96
N VAL A 196 -15.15 5.19 16.11
CA VAL A 196 -14.21 5.96 15.29
C VAL A 196 -15.03 6.96 14.48
N PRO A 197 -14.70 8.26 14.49
CA PRO A 197 -15.39 9.26 13.70
C PRO A 197 -15.41 8.82 12.24
N ARG A 198 -16.57 8.37 11.76
CA ARG A 198 -16.79 8.17 10.34
C ARG A 198 -17.04 9.53 9.76
N ILE A 199 -16.26 9.92 8.77
CA ILE A 199 -16.63 11.04 7.92
C ILE A 199 -17.83 10.54 7.15
N ILE A 200 -19.02 10.85 7.65
CA ILE A 200 -20.24 10.65 6.89
C ILE A 200 -20.04 11.57 5.69
N ALA A 201 -19.68 10.98 4.55
CA ALA A 201 -19.68 11.70 3.29
C ALA A 201 -21.05 12.34 3.23
N GLN A 202 -21.10 13.67 3.42
CA GLN A 202 -22.24 14.46 3.00
C GLN A 202 -22.25 14.33 1.48
N ALA A 203 -22.77 13.18 1.02
CA ALA A 203 -22.99 12.90 -0.37
C ALA A 203 -23.85 14.03 -0.87
N GLN A 204 -23.24 14.90 -1.69
CA GLN A 204 -23.78 15.37 -2.95
C GLN A 204 -25.31 15.26 -3.03
N GLN A 205 -26.01 15.98 -2.16
CA GLN A 205 -27.46 16.17 -2.22
C GLN A 205 -27.80 17.40 -3.08
N ALA A 206 -26.82 17.91 -3.81
CA ALA A 206 -26.93 19.06 -4.70
C ALA A 206 -26.57 18.66 -6.15
N ALA A 207 -27.30 17.71 -6.74
CA ALA A 207 -27.52 17.65 -8.19
C ALA A 207 -28.62 16.63 -8.57
N ALA A 208 -29.73 16.57 -7.84
CA ALA A 208 -31.02 16.30 -8.50
C ALA A 208 -31.54 17.63 -9.06
N GLY A 209 -30.71 18.30 -9.87
CA GLY A 209 -31.19 19.31 -10.78
C GLY A 209 -32.05 18.57 -11.79
N THR A 210 -33.35 18.74 -11.67
CA THR A 210 -34.40 18.42 -12.64
C THR A 210 -33.82 18.23 -14.04
N ALA A 211 -33.56 16.99 -14.43
CA ALA A 211 -33.25 16.69 -15.82
C ALA A 211 -34.50 17.12 -16.63
N PRO A 212 -34.39 18.07 -17.57
CA PRO A 212 -35.49 18.34 -18.48
C PRO A 212 -35.85 17.04 -19.20
N ALA A 213 -37.15 16.77 -19.27
CA ALA A 213 -37.68 15.56 -19.89
C ALA A 213 -37.04 15.33 -21.27
N PRO A 214 -36.59 14.09 -21.58
CA PRO A 214 -36.06 13.80 -22.89
C PRO A 214 -37.15 13.98 -23.95
N GLU A 215 -36.88 14.85 -24.91
CA GLU A 215 -37.70 15.02 -26.11
C GLU A 215 -37.71 13.70 -26.91
N PRO A 216 -38.88 13.24 -27.41
CA PRO A 216 -38.99 11.95 -28.08
C PRO A 216 -38.14 11.92 -29.35
N ARG A 217 -37.10 11.07 -29.35
CA ARG A 217 -36.33 10.78 -30.57
C ARG A 217 -37.06 9.72 -31.41
N PRO A 218 -37.15 9.90 -32.74
CA PRO A 218 -37.72 8.90 -33.63
C PRO A 218 -36.87 7.62 -33.66
N ASP A 219 -37.58 6.49 -33.68
CA ASP A 219 -37.06 5.13 -33.78
C ASP A 219 -36.13 4.98 -35.00
N CYS A 220 -34.88 4.61 -34.72
CA CYS A 220 -33.98 4.03 -35.70
C CYS A 220 -33.54 2.64 -35.21
N SER A 221 -34.33 1.66 -35.62
CA SER A 221 -33.93 0.33 -36.08
C SER A 221 -32.68 -0.32 -35.48
N SER A 222 -32.95 -1.39 -34.74
CA SER A 222 -32.05 -2.45 -34.30
C SER A 222 -30.99 -2.87 -35.33
N VAL A 223 -29.71 -2.58 -35.04
CA VAL A 223 -28.59 -3.33 -35.61
C VAL A 223 -28.22 -4.43 -34.63
N ARG A 224 -28.66 -5.66 -34.95
CA ARG A 224 -28.35 -6.89 -34.21
C ARG A 224 -26.93 -7.35 -34.57
N TRP A 225 -25.97 -7.08 -33.69
CA TRP A 225 -24.64 -7.69 -33.75
C TRP A 225 -24.68 -9.05 -33.06
N SER A 226 -24.39 -10.13 -33.81
CA SER A 226 -24.22 -11.47 -33.26
C SER A 226 -22.73 -11.67 -32.94
N PRO A 227 -22.32 -11.85 -31.68
CA PRO A 227 -20.97 -12.27 -31.38
C PRO A 227 -20.82 -13.76 -31.71
N THR A 228 -19.96 -14.09 -32.66
CA THR A 228 -19.50 -15.47 -32.89
C THR A 228 -18.47 -15.80 -31.83
N TRP A 229 -18.86 -16.56 -30.81
CA TRP A 229 -17.93 -17.08 -29.81
C TRP A 229 -17.17 -18.27 -30.41
N ALA A 230 -15.87 -18.09 -30.64
CA ALA A 230 -14.96 -19.16 -31.01
C ALA A 230 -14.76 -20.10 -29.81
N ALA A 231 -14.88 -21.40 -30.06
CA ALA A 231 -14.76 -22.46 -29.07
C ALA A 231 -13.37 -22.47 -28.39
N PRO A 232 -13.27 -22.87 -27.11
CA PRO A 232 -12.01 -22.96 -26.38
C PRO A 232 -11.10 -24.05 -26.96
N GLN A 233 -9.86 -23.67 -27.30
CA GLN A 233 -8.80 -24.61 -27.63
C GLN A 233 -8.41 -25.42 -26.39
N LYS A 234 -8.41 -26.74 -26.57
CA LYS A 234 -8.02 -27.77 -25.61
C LYS A 234 -6.58 -27.53 -25.14
N ALA A 235 -6.40 -27.22 -23.85
CA ALA A 235 -5.09 -27.05 -23.23
C ALA A 235 -4.28 -28.36 -23.29
N PRO A 236 -2.96 -28.30 -23.59
CA PRO A 236 -2.09 -29.47 -23.51
C PRO A 236 -1.87 -29.91 -22.06
N ALA A 237 -1.86 -31.22 -21.85
CA ALA A 237 -1.65 -31.85 -20.55
C ALA A 237 -0.32 -31.41 -19.91
N ARG A 238 -0.37 -30.95 -18.66
CA ARG A 238 0.82 -30.72 -17.84
C ARG A 238 1.51 -32.05 -17.55
N PRO A 239 2.84 -32.16 -17.71
CA PRO A 239 3.58 -33.31 -17.21
C PRO A 239 3.58 -33.31 -15.67
N SER A 240 3.21 -34.45 -15.07
CA SER A 240 3.33 -34.70 -13.63
C SER A 240 4.79 -34.63 -13.21
N SER A 241 5.13 -33.64 -12.39
CA SER A 241 6.39 -33.61 -11.64
C SER A 241 6.32 -34.70 -10.56
N ARG A 242 6.96 -35.83 -10.87
CA ARG A 242 7.25 -36.91 -9.93
C ARG A 242 8.21 -36.38 -8.86
N TRP A 243 7.72 -36.23 -7.63
CA TRP A 243 8.53 -35.98 -6.45
C TRP A 243 9.67 -37.01 -6.37
N GLN A 244 10.90 -36.55 -6.52
CA GLN A 244 12.10 -37.35 -6.28
C GLN A 244 12.41 -37.28 -4.79
N THR A 245 12.31 -38.43 -4.12
CA THR A 245 12.74 -38.62 -2.74
C THR A 245 14.26 -38.43 -2.64
N PRO A 246 14.77 -37.61 -1.72
CA PRO A 246 16.21 -37.50 -1.51
C PRO A 246 16.77 -38.83 -0.93
N PRO A 247 18.00 -39.23 -1.33
CA PRO A 247 18.65 -40.41 -0.77
C PRO A 247 19.03 -40.21 0.69
N ALA A 248 18.85 -41.26 1.50
CA ALA A 248 19.23 -41.30 2.90
C ALA A 248 20.76 -41.18 3.07
N SER A 249 21.18 -40.33 3.99
CA SER A 249 22.58 -40.19 4.40
C SER A 249 23.07 -41.46 5.11
N PRO A 250 24.30 -41.94 4.82
CA PRO A 250 24.89 -43.05 5.54
C PRO A 250 25.31 -42.64 6.97
N ALA A 251 24.98 -43.49 7.94
CA ALA A 251 25.51 -43.40 9.30
C ALA A 251 26.99 -43.81 9.32
N CYS A 252 27.82 -43.01 9.99
CA CYS A 252 29.20 -43.39 10.29
C CYS A 252 29.26 -44.30 11.54
N PRO A 253 30.23 -45.24 11.59
CA PRO A 253 30.48 -46.12 12.73
C PRO A 253 31.14 -45.41 13.93
#